data_AF-A0A5D4H564-F1
#
_entry.id   AF-A0A5D4H564-F1
#
_cell.length_a   1.000
_cell.length_b   1.000
_cell.length_c   1.000
_cell.angle_alpha   90.00
_cell.angle_beta   90.00
_cell.angle_gamma   90.00
#
_symmetry.space_group_name_H-M   'P 1'
#
loop_
_entity.id
_entity.type
_entity.pdbx_description
1 polymer ?
#
loop_
_entity_poly.entity_id
_entity_poly.type
_entity_poly.pdbx_seq_one_letter_code
_entity_poly.pdbx_strand_id
1 'polypeptide(L)'
;MRYYWDLIRHFFVSNSRHGTHSPFVYGLASHVIYHVSRVQPHTIAVPSDFNPKYRNLLLAILTYMHVEELDYLGQSGQAEALFADLRSNTVDEITEAVRQGKVIIVHEPFRSRKTKWIWQQLVQSTDVVVSINLFHFGLLMYRTEQRKENFRLRYPFWK
;
A
#
# COMPACT_ATOMS: atom_id res chain seq x y z
N MET A 1 8.43 -15.80 -15.30
CA MET A 1 8.86 -14.80 -16.30
C MET A 1 8.07 -13.49 -16.24
N ARG A 2 6.73 -13.48 -16.36
CA ARG A 2 5.94 -12.23 -16.44
C ARG A 2 5.98 -11.34 -15.19
N TYR A 3 6.04 -11.93 -13.98
CA TYR A 3 6.20 -11.17 -12.73
C TYR A 3 7.47 -10.32 -12.69
N TYR A 4 8.62 -10.91 -13.05
CA TYR A 4 9.89 -10.19 -13.11
C TYR A 4 9.89 -9.10 -14.19
N TRP A 5 9.23 -9.36 -15.31
CA TRP A 5 9.06 -8.35 -16.36
C TRP A 5 8.19 -7.17 -15.89
N ASP A 6 7.11 -7.45 -15.16
CA ASP A 6 6.27 -6.44 -14.52
C ASP A 6 7.05 -5.66 -13.44
N LEU A 7 7.95 -6.31 -12.69
CA LEU A 7 8.85 -5.66 -11.72
C LEU A 7 9.81 -4.69 -12.40
N ILE A 8 10.50 -5.15 -13.46
CA ILE A 8 11.42 -4.31 -14.24
C ILE A 8 10.66 -3.12 -14.83
N ARG A 9 9.49 -3.36 -15.44
CA ARG A 9 8.64 -2.28 -15.96
C ARG A 9 8.24 -1.31 -14.86
N HIS A 10 7.81 -1.79 -13.69
CA HIS A 10 7.44 -0.95 -12.56
C HIS A 10 8.61 -0.05 -12.14
N PHE A 11 9.82 -0.59 -12.12
CA PHE A 11 11.03 0.15 -11.77
C PHE A 11 11.35 1.31 -12.71
N PHE A 12 11.06 1.18 -14.02
CA PHE A 12 11.26 2.25 -15.00
C PHE A 12 10.13 3.27 -15.05
N VAL A 13 8.89 2.86 -14.73
CA VAL A 13 7.69 3.71 -14.85
C VAL A 13 7.28 4.38 -13.51
N SER A 14 7.91 3.99 -12.40
CA SER A 14 7.62 4.56 -11.08
C SER A 14 8.31 5.89 -10.88
N ASN A 15 7.59 6.81 -10.24
CA ASN A 15 8.11 8.13 -9.92
C ASN A 15 9.09 8.04 -8.74
N SER A 16 10.15 8.85 -8.83
CA SER A 16 11.03 9.13 -7.69
C SER A 16 10.39 10.19 -6.78
N ARG A 17 11.04 10.51 -5.65
CA ARG A 17 10.56 11.54 -4.70
C ARG A 17 10.16 12.86 -5.39
N HIS A 18 10.92 13.26 -6.39
CA HIS A 18 10.79 14.56 -7.07
C HIS A 18 9.70 14.58 -8.15
N GLY A 19 9.11 13.43 -8.50
CA GLY A 19 7.96 13.33 -9.43
C GLY A 19 6.62 13.18 -8.73
N THR A 20 6.56 13.37 -7.41
CA THR A 20 5.35 13.19 -6.60
C THR A 20 4.85 14.57 -6.13
N HIS A 21 3.71 15.02 -6.65
CA HIS A 21 3.14 16.35 -6.36
C HIS A 21 2.15 16.37 -5.19
N SER A 22 1.96 15.25 -4.48
CA SER A 22 1.15 15.21 -3.26
C SER A 22 2.02 15.47 -2.03
N PRO A 23 1.75 16.52 -1.23
CA PRO A 23 2.49 16.79 0.01
C PRO A 23 2.49 15.60 0.97
N PHE A 24 1.37 14.87 1.03
CA PHE A 24 1.25 13.66 1.85
C PHE A 24 2.17 12.55 1.37
N VAL A 25 2.12 12.18 0.07
CA VAL A 25 2.95 11.09 -0.45
C VAL A 25 4.43 11.48 -0.51
N TYR A 26 4.74 12.75 -0.74
CA TYR A 26 6.09 13.28 -0.61
C TYR A 26 6.60 13.14 0.83
N GLY A 27 5.78 13.51 1.83
CA GLY A 27 6.07 13.34 3.26
C GLY A 27 6.32 11.88 3.62
N LEU A 28 5.41 10.97 3.23
CA LEU A 28 5.53 9.53 3.44
C LEU A 28 6.80 9.00 2.79
N ALA A 29 7.02 9.28 1.51
CA ALA A 29 8.19 8.80 0.81
C ALA A 29 9.46 9.33 1.48
N SER A 30 9.57 10.64 1.70
CA SER A 30 10.75 11.27 2.31
C SER A 30 11.11 10.72 3.69
N HIS A 31 10.13 10.53 4.58
CA HIS A 31 10.35 10.09 5.96
C HIS A 31 10.48 8.57 6.12
N VAL A 32 9.77 7.80 5.30
CA VAL A 32 9.69 6.34 5.46
C VAL A 32 10.58 5.60 4.47
N ILE A 33 10.52 5.99 3.21
CA ILE A 33 11.23 5.27 2.14
C ILE A 33 12.69 5.72 2.11
N TYR A 34 12.96 7.00 2.37
CA TYR A 34 14.29 7.57 2.16
C TYR A 34 15.05 7.92 3.45
N HIS A 35 14.40 8.23 4.57
CA HIS A 35 15.07 8.40 5.86
C HIS A 35 14.99 7.08 6.66
N VAL A 36 16.12 6.61 7.20
CA VAL A 36 16.13 5.43 8.09
C VAL A 36 15.61 5.88 9.44
N SER A 37 14.28 5.98 9.57
CA SER A 37 13.66 6.17 10.86
C SER A 37 13.95 4.90 11.68
N ARG A 38 14.66 5.04 12.82
CA ARG A 38 14.76 3.98 13.82
C ARG A 38 13.37 3.82 14.43
N VAL A 39 12.51 3.06 13.76
CA VAL A 39 11.15 2.80 14.23
C VAL A 39 11.29 2.10 15.58
N GLN A 40 10.88 2.77 16.65
CA GLN A 40 10.69 2.10 17.93
C GLN A 40 9.65 1.00 17.68
N PRO A 41 9.88 -0.25 18.14
CA PRO A 41 8.95 -1.34 17.89
C PRO A 41 7.64 -1.07 18.64
N HIS A 42 6.75 -0.27 18.06
CA HIS A 42 5.33 -0.38 18.32
C HIS A 42 4.92 -1.72 17.72
N THR A 43 4.41 -2.60 18.57
CA THR A 43 4.15 -4.02 18.29
C THR A 43 2.93 -4.17 17.39
N ILE A 44 2.92 -3.52 16.23
CA ILE A 44 1.90 -3.77 15.21
C ILE A 44 2.13 -5.21 14.74
N ALA A 45 1.13 -6.06 14.98
CA ALA A 45 1.15 -7.44 14.50
C ALA A 45 1.01 -7.41 12.97
N VAL A 46 2.09 -7.72 12.27
CA VAL A 46 2.05 -7.87 10.81
C VAL A 46 1.62 -9.30 10.50
N PRO A 47 0.64 -9.49 9.60
CA PRO A 47 0.25 -10.78 9.04
C PRO A 47 1.45 -11.68 8.72
N SER A 48 1.43 -12.94 9.17
CA SER A 48 2.54 -13.88 9.01
C SER A 48 2.79 -14.27 7.55
N ASP A 49 1.77 -14.14 6.71
CA ASP A 49 1.80 -14.35 5.27
C ASP A 49 2.36 -13.14 4.49
N PHE A 50 2.62 -12.02 5.16
CA PHE A 50 3.29 -10.87 4.55
C PHE A 50 4.78 -11.18 4.30
N ASN A 51 5.28 -10.74 3.15
CA ASN A 51 6.66 -10.97 2.77
C ASN A 51 7.65 -10.32 3.78
N PRO A 52 8.49 -11.10 4.48
CA PRO A 52 9.32 -10.60 5.58
C PRO A 52 10.35 -9.57 5.12
N LYS A 53 10.77 -9.60 3.85
CA LYS A 53 11.72 -8.64 3.27
C LYS A 53 11.21 -7.20 3.33
N TYR A 54 9.89 -7.00 3.26
CA TYR A 54 9.26 -5.68 3.23
C TYR A 54 8.61 -5.30 4.56
N ARG A 55 8.70 -6.15 5.59
CA ARG A 55 8.05 -5.94 6.89
C ARG A 55 8.48 -4.63 7.56
N ASN A 56 9.78 -4.33 7.56
CA ASN A 56 10.30 -3.10 8.16
C ASN A 56 9.80 -1.85 7.44
N LEU A 57 9.67 -1.91 6.10
CA LEU A 57 9.11 -0.82 5.32
C LEU A 57 7.62 -0.63 5.65
N LEU A 58 6.85 -1.71 5.70
CA LEU A 58 5.43 -1.65 6.06
C LEU A 58 5.26 -1.03 7.46
N LEU A 59 5.99 -1.52 8.46
CA LEU A 59 5.95 -0.97 9.82
C LEU A 59 6.28 0.52 9.85
N ALA A 60 7.32 0.95 9.14
CA ALA A 60 7.67 2.36 9.05
C ALA A 60 6.57 3.20 8.38
N ILE A 61 5.86 2.66 7.38
CA ILE A 61 4.70 3.34 6.76
C ILE A 61 3.56 3.46 7.76
N LEU A 62 3.21 2.37 8.45
CA LEU A 62 2.11 2.34 9.42
C LEU A 62 2.38 3.29 10.60
N THR A 63 3.61 3.29 11.14
CA THR A 63 4.01 4.24 12.19
C THR A 63 3.92 5.68 11.73
N TYR A 64 4.37 6.00 10.51
CA TYR A 64 4.24 7.36 9.95
C TYR A 64 2.78 7.78 9.76
N MET A 65 1.91 6.83 9.46
CA MET A 65 0.49 7.06 9.29
C MET A 65 -0.29 7.06 10.62
N HIS A 66 0.39 6.92 11.76
CA HIS A 66 -0.22 6.79 13.08
C HIS A 66 -1.25 5.65 13.16
N VAL A 67 -0.99 4.54 12.46
CA VAL A 67 -1.78 3.31 12.58
C VAL A 67 -1.30 2.56 13.81
N GLU A 68 -2.23 2.27 14.72
CA GLU A 68 -1.95 1.51 15.95
C GLU A 68 -2.19 0.01 15.75
N GLU A 69 -3.20 -0.35 14.96
CA GLU A 69 -3.60 -1.74 14.74
C GLU A 69 -3.78 -2.09 13.24
N LEU A 70 -3.34 -3.29 12.87
CA LEU A 70 -3.48 -3.87 11.54
C LEU A 70 -4.17 -5.23 11.65
N ASP A 71 -5.39 -5.32 11.13
CA ASP A 71 -6.19 -6.56 11.11
C ASP A 71 -6.38 -7.11 9.71
N TYR A 72 -6.91 -8.33 9.58
CA TYR A 72 -7.34 -8.86 8.30
C TYR A 72 -8.69 -8.25 7.87
N LEU A 73 -8.83 -7.97 6.57
CA LEU A 73 -10.10 -7.51 6.01
C LEU A 73 -11.21 -8.55 6.28
N GLY A 74 -12.33 -8.08 6.85
CA GLY A 74 -13.46 -8.91 7.26
C GLY A 74 -13.48 -9.30 8.75
N GLN A 75 -12.42 -8.99 9.50
CA GLN A 75 -12.49 -9.07 10.96
C GLN A 75 -13.20 -7.84 11.53
N SER A 76 -14.08 -8.05 12.51
CA SER A 76 -14.82 -6.99 13.21
C SER A 76 -13.92 -6.32 14.25
N GLY A 77 -12.91 -5.58 13.78
CA GLY A 77 -11.95 -4.83 14.60
C GLY A 77 -12.13 -3.32 14.47
N GLN A 78 -11.63 -2.57 15.46
CA GLN A 78 -11.53 -1.10 15.37
C GLN A 78 -10.30 -0.65 14.55
N ALA A 79 -9.41 -1.57 14.20
CA ALA A 79 -8.17 -1.34 13.47
C ALA A 79 -8.27 -0.29 12.35
N GLU A 80 -7.36 0.67 12.33
CA GLU A 80 -7.31 1.75 11.34
C GLU A 80 -6.84 1.25 9.98
N ALA A 81 -6.00 0.21 9.97
CA ALA A 81 -5.54 -0.45 8.76
C ALA A 81 -6.03 -1.89 8.66
N LEU A 82 -6.36 -2.30 7.44
CA LEU A 82 -6.78 -3.66 7.13
C LEU A 82 -5.89 -4.28 6.04
N PHE A 83 -5.52 -5.52 6.25
CA PHE A 83 -4.76 -6.35 5.34
C PHE A 83 -5.70 -7.11 4.40
N ALA A 84 -5.50 -6.93 3.09
CA ALA A 84 -6.30 -7.57 2.05
C ALA A 84 -5.46 -8.51 1.18
N ASP A 85 -5.99 -9.71 0.94
CA ASP A 85 -5.47 -10.67 -0.03
C ASP A 85 -6.40 -10.71 -1.24
N LEU A 86 -5.91 -10.27 -2.40
CA LEU A 86 -6.69 -10.22 -3.65
C LEU A 86 -7.05 -11.61 -4.21
N ARG A 87 -6.59 -12.70 -3.59
CA ARG A 87 -7.01 -14.07 -3.94
C ARG A 87 -8.36 -14.41 -3.31
N SER A 88 -8.64 -13.87 -2.12
CA SER A 88 -9.84 -14.15 -1.32
C SER A 88 -10.80 -12.97 -1.27
N ASN A 89 -10.29 -11.73 -1.17
CA ASN A 89 -11.11 -10.54 -1.01
C ASN A 89 -11.58 -9.98 -2.35
N THR A 90 -12.82 -9.50 -2.38
CA THR A 90 -13.44 -8.91 -3.58
C THR A 90 -13.13 -7.42 -3.71
N VAL A 91 -13.39 -6.85 -4.91
CA VAL A 91 -13.24 -5.42 -5.14
C VAL A 91 -14.18 -4.63 -4.22
N ASP A 92 -15.42 -5.08 -4.08
CA ASP A 92 -16.47 -4.39 -3.31
C ASP A 92 -16.17 -4.38 -1.81
N GLU A 93 -15.67 -5.49 -1.26
CA GLU A 93 -15.22 -5.56 0.15
C GLU A 93 -14.13 -4.53 0.44
N ILE A 94 -13.15 -4.42 -0.47
CA ILE A 94 -12.02 -3.51 -0.30
C ILE A 94 -12.47 -2.06 -0.46
N THR A 95 -13.29 -1.75 -1.48
CA THR A 95 -13.76 -0.37 -1.70
C THR A 95 -14.70 0.11 -0.59
N GLU A 96 -15.51 -0.79 -0.03
CA GLU A 96 -16.33 -0.51 1.14
C GLU A 96 -15.47 -0.12 2.35
N ALA A 97 -14.46 -0.93 2.67
CA ALA A 97 -13.55 -0.63 3.78
C ALA A 97 -12.78 0.69 3.56
N VAL A 98 -12.35 0.95 2.31
CA VAL A 98 -11.75 2.25 1.93
C VAL A 98 -12.73 3.39 2.21
N ARG A 99 -13.99 3.26 1.80
CA ARG A 99 -15.03 4.29 2.01
C ARG A 99 -15.30 4.57 3.48
N GLN A 100 -15.16 3.55 4.33
CA GLN A 100 -15.23 3.68 5.80
C GLN A 100 -14.00 4.36 6.42
N GLY A 101 -13.05 4.83 5.60
CA GLY A 101 -11.86 5.54 6.05
C GLY A 101 -10.71 4.63 6.48
N LYS A 102 -10.81 3.31 6.24
CA LYS A 102 -9.74 2.37 6.56
C LYS A 102 -8.60 2.46 5.55
N VAL A 103 -7.38 2.23 6.03
CA VAL A 103 -6.18 2.12 5.19
C VAL A 103 -6.03 0.66 4.78
N ILE A 104 -6.12 0.36 3.49
CA ILE A 104 -6.01 -1.02 3.02
C ILE A 104 -4.59 -1.31 2.56
N ILE A 105 -3.97 -2.33 3.16
CA ILE A 105 -2.68 -2.89 2.77
C ILE A 105 -2.92 -4.11 1.90
N VAL A 106 -2.57 -4.02 0.63
CA VAL A 106 -2.74 -5.10 -0.34
C VAL A 106 -1.41 -5.81 -0.58
N HIS A 107 -1.32 -7.09 -0.23
CA HIS A 107 -0.10 -7.88 -0.43
C HIS A 107 -0.04 -8.51 -1.84
N GLU A 108 1.14 -8.42 -2.46
CA GLU A 108 1.48 -8.99 -3.77
C GLU A 108 0.41 -8.81 -4.88
N PRO A 109 -0.04 -7.58 -5.17
CA PRO A 109 -1.09 -7.35 -6.17
C PRO A 109 -0.73 -7.89 -7.57
N PHE A 110 0.57 -7.96 -7.92
CA PHE A 110 1.03 -8.43 -9.23
C PHE A 110 1.40 -9.92 -9.31
N ARG A 111 1.13 -10.71 -8.26
CA ARG A 111 1.52 -12.13 -8.21
C ARG A 111 0.93 -12.96 -9.35
N SER A 112 -0.30 -12.66 -9.75
CA SER A 112 -1.01 -13.36 -10.82
C SER A 112 -1.69 -12.38 -11.78
N ARG A 113 -2.16 -12.87 -12.93
CA ARG A 113 -2.98 -12.07 -13.86
C ARG A 113 -4.29 -11.62 -13.19
N LYS A 114 -4.91 -12.49 -12.40
CA LYS A 114 -6.15 -12.22 -11.66
C LYS A 114 -5.96 -11.09 -10.64
N THR A 115 -4.98 -11.23 -9.75
CA THR A 115 -4.71 -10.22 -8.71
C THR A 115 -4.30 -8.88 -9.34
N LYS A 116 -3.54 -8.88 -10.44
CA LYS A 116 -3.18 -7.66 -11.18
C LYS A 116 -4.41 -6.96 -11.75
N TRP A 117 -5.36 -7.73 -12.28
CA TRP A 117 -6.61 -7.20 -12.80
C TRP A 117 -7.47 -6.60 -11.69
N ILE A 118 -7.61 -7.30 -10.55
CA ILE A 118 -8.32 -6.78 -9.36
C ILE A 118 -7.67 -5.47 -8.87
N TRP A 119 -6.34 -5.43 -8.77
CA TRP A 119 -5.61 -4.21 -8.42
C TRP A 119 -5.93 -3.05 -9.37
N GLN A 120 -6.02 -3.31 -10.68
CA GLN A 120 -6.38 -2.28 -11.66
C GLN A 120 -7.81 -1.77 -11.46
N GLN A 121 -8.76 -2.65 -11.12
CA GLN A 121 -10.13 -2.24 -10.80
C GLN A 121 -10.18 -1.36 -9.54
N LEU A 122 -9.46 -1.75 -8.48
CA LEU A 122 -9.36 -0.97 -7.25
C LEU A 122 -8.79 0.43 -7.49
N VAL A 123 -7.70 0.52 -8.25
CA VAL A 123 -7.08 1.79 -8.62
C VAL A 123 -8.01 2.67 -9.48
N GLN A 124 -8.92 2.07 -10.25
CA GLN A 124 -9.91 2.80 -11.07
C GLN A 124 -11.17 3.21 -10.28
N SER A 125 -11.51 2.50 -9.20
CA SER A 125 -12.69 2.79 -8.38
C SER A 125 -12.70 4.23 -7.85
N THR A 126 -13.84 4.91 -7.89
CA THR A 126 -14.00 6.27 -7.36
C THR A 126 -13.82 6.35 -5.84
N ASP A 127 -14.02 5.24 -5.12
CA ASP A 127 -13.80 5.16 -3.67
C ASP A 127 -12.31 5.21 -3.31
N VAL A 128 -11.43 4.73 -4.19
CA VAL A 128 -9.98 4.81 -3.95
C VAL A 128 -9.48 6.15 -4.45
N VAL A 129 -9.38 7.12 -3.54
CA VAL A 129 -8.85 8.45 -3.87
C VAL A 129 -7.33 8.40 -3.99
N VAL A 130 -6.64 7.75 -3.04
CA VAL A 130 -5.18 7.62 -3.07
C VAL A 130 -4.82 6.15 -3.19
N SER A 131 -4.09 5.80 -4.25
CA SER A 131 -3.42 4.49 -4.34
C SER A 131 -1.91 4.67 -4.37
N ILE A 132 -1.18 3.87 -3.58
CA ILE A 132 0.28 3.86 -3.57
C ILE A 132 0.72 2.45 -3.94
N ASN A 133 1.36 2.31 -5.09
CA ASN A 133 1.89 1.06 -5.61
C ASN A 133 3.41 0.95 -5.34
N LEU A 134 3.80 0.03 -4.46
CA LEU A 134 5.20 -0.33 -4.15
C LEU A 134 5.61 -1.67 -4.79
N PHE A 135 4.84 -2.14 -5.76
CA PHE A 135 4.94 -3.42 -6.47
C PHE A 135 4.69 -4.66 -5.60
N HIS A 136 5.47 -4.87 -4.55
CA HIS A 136 5.33 -6.05 -3.69
C HIS A 136 4.12 -5.97 -2.76
N PHE A 137 3.69 -4.75 -2.47
CA PHE A 137 2.43 -4.45 -1.80
C PHE A 137 1.98 -3.06 -2.24
N GLY A 138 0.75 -2.70 -1.89
CA GLY A 138 0.21 -1.37 -2.14
C GLY A 138 -0.69 -0.90 -1.02
N LEU A 139 -0.95 0.41 -1.00
CA LEU A 139 -1.87 1.06 -0.08
C LEU A 139 -3.05 1.65 -0.84
N LEU A 140 -4.25 1.51 -0.31
CA LEU A 140 -5.47 2.12 -0.84
C LEU A 140 -6.16 2.90 0.28
N MET A 141 -6.55 4.13 0.01
CA MET A 141 -7.11 5.03 1.03
C MET A 141 -8.14 5.98 0.43
N TYR A 142 -9.12 6.34 1.23
CA TYR A 142 -10.02 7.45 0.96
C TYR A 142 -9.49 8.73 1.59
N ARG A 143 -9.53 9.85 0.85
CA ARG A 143 -9.18 11.18 1.35
C ARG A 143 -10.09 12.22 0.70
N THR A 144 -10.88 12.94 1.49
CA THR A 144 -11.83 13.95 0.97
C THR A 144 -11.15 15.21 0.43
N GLU A 145 -10.00 15.58 1.00
CA GLU A 145 -9.31 16.84 0.70
C GLU A 145 -8.38 16.79 -0.52
N GLN A 146 -8.24 15.63 -1.16
CA GLN A 146 -7.32 15.41 -2.27
C GLN A 146 -8.06 14.88 -3.50
N ARG A 147 -7.62 15.29 -4.70
CA ARG A 147 -8.11 14.68 -5.95
C ARG A 147 -7.63 13.23 -6.02
N LYS A 148 -8.34 12.42 -6.82
CA LYS A 148 -7.92 11.04 -7.10
C LYS A 148 -6.53 11.01 -7.71
N GLU A 149 -5.59 10.36 -7.05
CA GLU A 149 -4.19 10.26 -7.46
C GLU A 149 -3.65 8.84 -7.24
N ASN A 150 -2.95 8.34 -8.25
CA ASN A 150 -2.40 7.00 -8.27
C ASN A 150 -0.88 7.07 -8.36
N PHE A 151 -0.23 6.80 -7.24
CA PHE A 151 1.22 6.88 -7.09
C PHE A 151 1.85 5.52 -7.37
N ARG A 152 2.90 5.54 -8.17
CA ARG A 152 3.81 4.40 -8.33
C ARG A 152 5.14 4.82 -7.73
N LEU A 153 5.50 4.21 -6.61
CA LEU A 153 6.73 4.48 -5.91
C LEU A 153 7.71 3.33 -6.13
N ARG A 154 8.98 3.71 -6.31
CA ARG A 154 10.06 2.76 -6.52
C ARG A 154 10.69 2.36 -5.19
N TYR A 155 10.90 1.06 -5.01
CA TYR A 155 11.59 0.44 -3.87
C TYR A 155 12.26 -0.88 -4.32
N PRO A 156 13.40 -1.31 -3.71
CA PRO A 156 14.26 -0.57 -2.79
C PRO A 156 15.06 0.52 -3.50
N PHE A 157 15.37 1.59 -2.78
CA PHE A 157 16.60 2.34 -3.08
C PHE A 157 17.73 1.47 -2.58
N TRP A 158 18.71 1.20 -3.45
CA TRP A 158 19.97 0.56 -3.07
C TRP A 158 20.52 1.32 -1.84
N LYS A 159 20.29 0.71 -0.68
CA LYS A 159 20.80 1.05 0.64
C LYS A 159 21.41 -0.23 1.16
#